data_AF-A0A2R3QPG6-F1
#
_entry.id   AF-A0A2R3QPG6-F1
#
_cell.length_a   1.000
_cell.length_b   1.000
_cell.length_c   1.000
_cell.angle_alpha   90.00
_cell.angle_beta   90.00
_cell.angle_gamma   90.00
#
_symmetry.space_group_name_H-M   'P 1'
#
loop_
_entity.id
_entity.type
_entity.pdbx_description
1 polymer ?
#
loop_
_entity_poly.entity_id
_entity_poly.type
_entity_poly.pdbx_seq_one_letter_code
_entity_poly.pdbx_strand_id
1 'polypeptide(L)'
;MTSDFLAGLGLSEAERGRIQDLGDSLRVTLLAPITYRHSKLEGERTLTELSLVKTLKGKHLKAMDQAGSGGIAQSLALVGALAGVPAQAMDELDARDMEVVLAVVEPFLPKPRRTGMS
;
A
#
# COMPACT_ATOMS: atom_id res chain seq x y z
N MET A 1 2.33 -6.21 20.58
CA MET A 1 3.19 -5.05 20.83
C MET A 1 3.06 -4.18 19.59
N THR A 2 2.09 -3.27 19.60
CA THR A 2 1.79 -2.40 18.46
C THR A 2 2.99 -1.48 18.28
N SER A 3 3.65 -1.61 17.14
CA SER A 3 4.94 -1.00 16.83
C SER A 3 4.94 0.51 17.08
N ASP A 4 5.93 1.01 17.82
CA ASP A 4 6.08 2.42 18.26
C ASP A 4 5.96 3.43 17.10
N PHE A 5 6.26 3.02 15.87
CA PHE A 5 6.12 3.89 14.70
C PHE A 5 4.66 4.21 14.34
N LEU A 6 3.70 3.31 14.58
CA LEU A 6 2.28 3.56 14.24
C LEU A 6 1.69 4.70 15.07
N ALA A 7 2.23 4.96 16.26
CA ALA A 7 1.82 6.08 17.10
C ALA A 7 2.11 7.44 16.45
N GLY A 8 3.15 7.52 15.60
CA GLY A 8 3.58 8.74 14.93
C GLY A 8 2.87 9.07 13.61
N LEU A 9 2.01 8.19 13.09
CA LEU A 9 1.47 8.30 11.71
C LEU A 9 0.19 9.14 11.57
N GLY A 10 -0.24 9.87 12.60
CA GLY A 10 -1.48 10.67 12.53
C GLY A 10 -2.77 9.87 12.30
N LEU A 11 -2.71 8.54 12.42
CA LEU A 11 -3.85 7.64 12.26
C LEU A 11 -4.75 7.67 13.50
N SER A 12 -6.06 7.55 13.27
CA SER A 12 -7.04 7.36 14.36
C SER A 12 -6.83 6.01 15.07
N GLU A 13 -7.43 5.84 16.25
CA GLU A 13 -7.38 4.57 16.97
C GLU A 13 -8.02 3.42 16.18
N ALA A 14 -9.15 3.68 15.52
CA ALA A 14 -9.84 2.69 14.68
C ALA A 14 -8.96 2.24 13.49
N GLU A 15 -8.23 3.16 12.87
CA GLU A 15 -7.32 2.82 11.76
C GLU A 15 -6.11 2.03 12.24
N ARG A 16 -5.53 2.42 13.37
CA ARG A 16 -4.43 1.68 14.00
C ARG A 16 -4.86 0.27 14.40
N GLY A 17 -6.10 0.11 14.86
CA GLY A 17 -6.68 -1.19 15.20
C GLY A 17 -6.77 -2.16 14.01
N ARG A 18 -6.77 -1.66 12.77
CA ARG A 18 -6.78 -2.48 11.55
C ARG A 18 -5.40 -2.89 11.06
N ILE A 19 -4.34 -2.37 11.67
CA ILE A 19 -2.95 -2.59 11.25
C ILE A 19 -2.26 -3.55 12.21
N GLN A 20 -1.69 -4.62 11.65
CA GLN A 20 -0.86 -5.57 12.36
C GLN A 20 0.57 -5.53 11.81
N ASP A 21 1.53 -5.25 12.69
CA ASP A 21 2.95 -5.38 12.36
C ASP A 21 3.40 -6.84 12.46
N LEU A 22 3.87 -7.41 11.35
CA LEU A 22 4.34 -8.80 11.24
C LEU A 22 5.88 -8.89 11.20
N GLY A 23 6.59 -7.79 11.46
CA GLY A 23 8.04 -7.72 11.40
C GLY A 23 8.51 -7.17 10.05
N ASP A 24 8.56 -8.02 9.02
CA ASP A 24 9.02 -7.67 7.66
C ASP A 24 7.94 -7.04 6.78
N SER A 25 6.69 -7.13 7.24
CA SER A 25 5.48 -6.73 6.53
C SER A 25 4.46 -6.13 7.50
N LEU A 26 3.50 -5.41 6.94
CA LEU A 26 2.33 -4.88 7.62
C LEU A 26 1.08 -5.49 7.01
N ARG A 27 0.21 -6.04 7.85
CA ARG A 27 -1.13 -6.42 7.43
C ARG A 27 -2.09 -5.28 7.73
N VAL A 28 -2.86 -4.86 6.73
CA VAL A 28 -3.92 -3.85 6.86
C VAL A 28 -5.25 -4.52 6.54
N THR A 29 -6.15 -4.58 7.52
CA THR A 29 -7.52 -5.08 7.30
C THR A 29 -8.34 -4.01 6.60
N LEU A 30 -9.00 -4.37 5.50
CA LEU A 30 -9.81 -3.45 4.70
C LEU A 30 -11.11 -3.10 5.42
N LEU A 31 -11.66 -1.91 5.15
CA LEU A 31 -12.96 -1.49 5.69
C LEU A 31 -14.10 -2.32 5.11
N ALA A 32 -13.99 -2.69 3.84
CA ALA A 32 -14.92 -3.56 3.13
C ALA A 32 -14.15 -4.59 2.31
N PRO A 33 -14.67 -5.82 2.15
CA PRO A 33 -14.08 -6.78 1.23
C PRO A 33 -14.10 -6.27 -0.21
N ILE A 34 -12.97 -6.36 -0.88
CA ILE A 34 -12.83 -6.03 -2.30
C ILE A 34 -13.05 -7.30 -3.11
N THR A 35 -13.92 -7.26 -4.11
CA THR A 35 -14.08 -8.36 -5.06
C THR A 35 -13.57 -7.93 -6.42
N TYR A 36 -12.66 -8.71 -7.00
CA TYR A 36 -12.04 -8.37 -8.28
C TYR A 36 -11.85 -9.63 -9.14
N ARG A 37 -11.68 -9.41 -10.44
CA ARG A 37 -11.35 -10.45 -11.40
C ARG A 37 -10.02 -10.15 -12.07
N HIS A 38 -9.01 -10.99 -11.85
CA HIS A 38 -7.67 -10.76 -12.40
C HIS A 38 -7.61 -10.88 -13.93
N SER A 39 -8.34 -11.83 -14.50
CA SER A 39 -8.46 -11.99 -15.95
C SER A 39 -9.83 -12.55 -16.34
N LYS A 40 -10.21 -12.41 -17.62
CA LYS A 40 -11.49 -12.97 -18.13
C LYS A 40 -11.60 -14.49 -17.98
N LEU A 41 -10.47 -15.19 -17.82
CA LEU A 41 -10.40 -16.65 -17.69
C LEU A 41 -10.39 -17.11 -16.23
N GLU A 42 -10.19 -16.20 -15.28
CA GLU A 42 -10.19 -16.50 -13.86
C GLU A 42 -11.52 -16.14 -13.19
N GLY A 43 -11.84 -16.86 -12.12
CA GLY A 43 -12.98 -16.54 -11.26
C GLY A 43 -12.77 -15.26 -10.43
N GLU A 44 -13.84 -14.82 -9.79
CA GLU A 44 -13.77 -13.71 -8.83
C GLU A 44 -12.97 -14.10 -7.59
N ARG A 45 -12.18 -13.16 -7.11
CA ARG A 45 -11.40 -13.27 -5.88
C ARG A 45 -11.82 -12.16 -4.93
N THR A 46 -11.80 -12.46 -3.64
CA THR A 46 -12.12 -11.49 -2.59
C THR A 46 -10.90 -11.24 -1.70
N LEU A 47 -10.62 -9.97 -1.42
CA LEU A 47 -9.60 -9.52 -0.48
C LEU A 47 -10.26 -8.86 0.71
N THR A 48 -9.84 -9.23 1.91
CA THR A 48 -10.25 -8.60 3.16
C THR A 48 -9.08 -7.89 3.84
N GLU A 49 -7.86 -8.12 3.37
CA GLU A 49 -6.63 -7.56 3.92
C GLU A 49 -5.58 -7.36 2.84
N LEU A 50 -4.68 -6.40 3.06
CA LEU A 50 -3.47 -6.17 2.28
C LEU A 50 -2.24 -6.48 3.13
N SER A 51 -1.28 -7.20 2.55
CA SER A 51 0.00 -7.53 3.19
C SER A 51 1.14 -6.75 2.53
N LEU A 52 1.52 -5.63 3.13
CA LEU A 52 2.49 -4.69 2.59
C LEU A 52 3.91 -5.04 3.07
N VAL A 53 4.81 -5.36 2.15
CA VAL A 53 6.24 -5.54 2.52
C VAL A 53 6.88 -4.21 2.90
N LYS A 54 7.65 -4.16 3.99
CA LYS A 54 8.33 -2.92 4.41
C LYS A 54 9.58 -2.60 3.60
N THR A 55 10.13 -3.58 2.89
CA THR A 55 11.34 -3.40 2.09
C THR A 55 11.02 -3.05 0.65
N LEU A 56 11.38 -1.84 0.22
CA LEU A 56 11.30 -1.46 -1.18
C LEU A 56 12.42 -2.10 -2.00
N LYS A 57 12.04 -2.82 -3.06
CA LYS A 57 12.94 -3.45 -4.04
C LYS A 57 12.77 -2.77 -5.39
N GLY A 58 13.75 -2.94 -6.28
CA GLY A 58 13.71 -2.34 -7.62
C GLY A 58 12.45 -2.69 -8.44
N LYS A 59 11.81 -3.84 -8.19
CA LYS A 59 10.53 -4.20 -8.82
C LYS A 59 9.38 -3.24 -8.46
N HIS A 60 9.38 -2.68 -7.24
CA HIS A 60 8.35 -1.72 -6.82
C HIS A 60 8.57 -0.35 -7.48
N LEU A 61 9.83 0.08 -7.59
CA LEU A 61 10.18 1.33 -8.27
C LEU A 61 9.85 1.27 -9.77
N LYS A 62 10.09 0.12 -10.41
CA LYS A 62 9.68 -0.11 -11.80
C LYS A 62 8.17 -0.06 -11.98
N ALA A 63 7.40 -0.59 -11.03
CA ALA A 63 5.93 -0.52 -11.09
C ALA A 63 5.43 0.93 -11.04
N MET A 64 6.04 1.79 -10.20
CA MET A 64 5.73 3.22 -10.17
C MET A 64 6.06 3.91 -11.50
N ASP A 65 7.25 3.67 -12.04
CA ASP A 65 7.70 4.26 -13.30
C ASP A 65 6.77 3.89 -14.47
N GLN A 66 6.31 2.63 -14.50
CA GLN A 66 5.39 2.12 -15.53
C GLN A 66 3.97 2.68 -15.42
N ALA A 67 3.54 3.14 -14.24
CA ALA A 67 2.20 3.69 -14.02
C ALA A 67 1.99 5.07 -14.67
N GLY A 68 3.05 5.68 -15.21
CA GLY A 68 3.00 6.98 -15.88
C GLY A 68 3.19 8.16 -14.92
N SER A 69 2.87 9.36 -15.41
CA SER A 69 3.22 10.64 -14.75
C SER A 69 2.19 11.17 -13.72
N GLY A 70 1.27 10.33 -13.24
CA GLY A 70 0.27 10.72 -12.24
C GLY A 70 0.62 10.26 -10.82
N GLY A 71 0.65 11.17 -9.84
CA GLY A 71 0.99 10.82 -8.45
C GLY A 71 0.06 9.77 -7.82
N ILE A 72 -1.22 9.80 -8.18
CA ILE A 72 -2.20 8.79 -7.73
C ILE A 72 -1.93 7.44 -8.41
N ALA A 73 -1.70 7.42 -9.72
CA ALA A 73 -1.40 6.19 -10.46
C ALA A 73 -0.12 5.51 -9.94
N GLN A 74 0.92 6.30 -9.66
CA GLN A 74 2.16 5.81 -9.05
C GLN A 74 1.94 5.26 -7.64
N SER A 75 1.10 5.93 -6.84
CA SER A 75 0.75 5.47 -5.49
C SER A 75 0.01 4.13 -5.54
N LEU A 76 -1.00 3.99 -6.41
CA LEU A 76 -1.73 2.73 -6.58
C LEU A 76 -0.82 1.60 -7.06
N ALA A 77 0.07 1.89 -8.03
CA ALA A 77 1.02 0.90 -8.54
C ALA A 77 2.05 0.48 -7.48
N LEU A 78 2.54 1.41 -6.67
CA LEU A 78 3.43 1.11 -5.55
C LEU A 78 2.73 0.22 -4.53
N VAL A 79 1.53 0.60 -4.09
CA VAL A 79 0.75 -0.15 -3.09
C VAL A 79 0.43 -1.55 -3.61
N GLY A 80 -0.05 -1.67 -4.85
CA GLY A 80 -0.32 -2.96 -5.48
C GLY A 80 0.93 -3.84 -5.54
N ALA A 81 2.08 -3.27 -5.89
CA ALA A 81 3.34 -3.98 -5.95
C ALA A 81 3.85 -4.42 -4.56
N LEU A 82 3.63 -3.62 -3.51
CA LEU A 82 4.00 -3.95 -2.12
C LEU A 82 3.07 -5.01 -1.54
N ALA A 83 1.78 -4.96 -1.86
CA ALA A 83 0.77 -5.91 -1.44
C ALA A 83 0.77 -7.22 -2.27
N GLY A 84 1.42 -7.22 -3.43
CA GLY A 84 1.39 -8.35 -4.36
C GLY A 84 0.02 -8.55 -4.99
N VAL A 85 -0.80 -7.50 -5.08
CA VAL A 85 -2.16 -7.54 -5.64
C VAL A 85 -2.18 -6.88 -7.03
N PRO A 86 -3.03 -7.35 -7.95
CA PRO A 86 -3.07 -6.81 -9.29
C PRO A 86 -3.84 -5.49 -9.35
N ALA A 87 -3.68 -4.74 -10.44
CA ALA A 87 -4.32 -3.43 -10.64
C ALA A 87 -5.85 -3.48 -10.45
N GLN A 88 -6.51 -4.55 -10.91
CA GLN A 88 -7.95 -4.71 -10.75
C GLN A 88 -8.42 -4.76 -9.29
N ALA A 89 -7.56 -5.22 -8.38
CA ALA A 89 -7.86 -5.15 -6.95
C ALA A 89 -7.65 -3.73 -6.40
N MET A 90 -6.68 -3.00 -6.94
CA MET A 90 -6.39 -1.62 -6.55
C MET A 90 -7.46 -0.63 -7.03
N ASP A 91 -8.07 -0.89 -8.18
CA ASP A 91 -9.16 -0.06 -8.73
C ASP A 91 -10.42 -0.07 -7.83
N GLU A 92 -10.60 -1.13 -7.04
CA GLU A 92 -11.72 -1.32 -6.12
C GLU A 92 -11.39 -0.88 -4.67
N LEU A 93 -10.17 -0.41 -4.42
CA LEU A 93 -9.74 -0.01 -3.08
C LEU A 93 -10.43 1.28 -2.65
N ASP A 94 -11.01 1.26 -1.44
CA ASP A 94 -11.62 2.44 -0.85
C ASP A 94 -10.58 3.56 -0.61
N ALA A 95 -10.97 4.80 -0.82
CA ALA A 95 -10.09 5.96 -0.64
C ALA A 95 -9.51 6.03 0.78
N ARG A 96 -10.28 5.65 1.80
CA ARG A 96 -9.81 5.67 3.19
C ARG A 96 -8.82 4.55 3.47
N ASP A 97 -9.00 3.39 2.87
CA ASP A 97 -8.01 2.31 2.93
C ASP A 97 -6.71 2.72 2.22
N MET A 98 -6.81 3.43 1.09
CA MET A 98 -5.65 3.97 0.38
C MET A 98 -4.87 4.99 1.24
N GLU A 99 -5.55 5.92 1.90
CA GLU A 99 -4.91 6.89 2.82
C GLU A 99 -4.13 6.19 3.95
N VAL A 100 -4.75 5.19 4.58
CA VAL A 100 -4.13 4.43 5.68
C VAL A 100 -2.92 3.65 5.18
N VAL A 101 -3.04 3.00 4.03
CA VAL A 101 -1.94 2.24 3.42
C VAL A 101 -0.77 3.16 3.06
N LEU A 102 -1.03 4.34 2.49
CA LEU A 102 0.03 5.29 2.18
C LEU A 102 0.72 5.82 3.44
N ALA A 103 -0.04 6.15 4.48
CA ALA A 103 0.51 6.61 5.75
C ALA A 103 1.44 5.56 6.39
N VAL A 104 1.11 4.26 6.31
CA VAL A 104 1.98 3.20 6.85
C VAL A 104 3.16 2.86 5.95
N VAL A 105 3.07 3.13 4.65
CA VAL A 105 4.16 2.87 3.69
C VAL A 105 5.17 4.02 3.65
N GLU A 106 4.72 5.26 3.82
CA GLU A 106 5.52 6.49 3.73
C GLU A 106 6.88 6.41 4.48
N PRO A 107 6.95 5.91 5.73
CA PRO A 107 8.22 5.82 6.47
C PRO A 107 9.29 4.93 5.79
N PHE A 108 8.86 4.01 4.93
CA PHE A 108 9.74 3.07 4.23
C PHE A 108 10.16 3.58 2.84
N LEU A 109 9.59 4.68 2.37
CA LEU A 109 9.92 5.24 1.06
C LEU A 109 11.29 5.92 1.08
N PRO A 110 12.04 5.87 -0.04
CA PRO A 110 13.26 6.63 -0.18
C PRO A 110 12.94 8.12 0.01
N LYS A 111 13.57 8.75 1.00
CA LYS A 111 13.46 10.20 1.16
C LYS A 111 14.08 10.86 -0.08
N PRO A 112 13.40 11.85 -0.70
CA PRO A 112 13.99 12.58 -1.80
C PRO A 112 15.32 13.17 -1.34
N ARG A 113 16.40 12.82 -2.04
CA ARG A 113 17.71 13.41 -1.79
C ARG A 113 17.59 14.89 -2.11
N ARG A 114 17.86 15.76 -1.14
CA ARG A 114 17.91 17.21 -1.33
C ARG A 114 19.13 17.54 -2.20
N THR A 115 19.04 17.35 -3.51
CA THR A 115 20.06 17.79 -4.47
C THR A 115 19.83 19.27 -4.77
N GLY A 116 20.37 20.10 -3.90
CA GLY A 116 20.24 21.55 -3.92
C GLY A 116 21.18 22.19 -2.90
N MET A 117 22.48 22.01 -3.12
CA MET A 117 23.51 22.93 -2.68
C MET A 117 24.43 23.13 -3.88
N SER A 118 24.13 24.16 -4.66
CA SER A 118 25.09 24.85 -5.50
C SER A 118 24.77 26.33 -5.47
#